data_AF-A0A3D0S7Q7-F1
#
_entry.id   AF-A0A3D0S7Q7-F1
#
_cell.length_a   1.000
_cell.length_b   1.000
_cell.length_c   1.000
_cell.angle_alpha   90.00
_cell.angle_beta   90.00
_cell.angle_gamma   90.00
#
_symmetry.space_group_name_H-M   'P 1'
#
loop_
_entity.id
_entity.type
_entity.pdbx_description
1 polymer ?
#
loop_
_entity_poly.entity_id
_entity_poly.type
_entity_poly.pdbx_seq_one_letter_code
_entity_poly.pdbx_strand_id
1 'polypeptide(L)'
;MQPADVTAASAEVVAEVLRDPATFLAAAAEAAPGWSVRYGGPEGVAQLTSALHEHLAQLTQSNAALRGAAVLHLATHRKVQLLTIAQLLGVTKGAVNHVIRRAELGASSEFGFAKLEAPDAWDS
;
A
#
# COMPACT_ATOMS: atom_id res chain seq x y z
N MET A 1 13.61 -2.96 -43.59
CA MET A 1 13.73 -3.32 -42.17
C MET A 1 12.34 -3.15 -41.57
N GLN A 2 11.60 -4.24 -41.36
CA GLN A 2 10.26 -4.19 -40.76
C GLN A 2 10.41 -3.69 -39.30
N PRO A 3 9.53 -2.81 -38.81
CA PRO A 3 9.48 -2.53 -37.38
C PRO A 3 9.16 -3.85 -36.68
N ALA A 4 10.02 -4.27 -35.75
CA ALA A 4 9.70 -5.40 -34.88
C ALA A 4 8.39 -5.06 -34.17
N ASP A 5 7.43 -5.99 -34.19
CA ASP A 5 6.16 -5.84 -33.50
C ASP A 5 6.44 -5.41 -32.05
N VAL A 6 6.04 -4.18 -31.72
CA VAL A 6 6.17 -3.60 -30.39
C VAL A 6 5.12 -4.27 -29.51
N THR A 7 5.48 -5.39 -28.88
CA THR A 7 4.55 -6.15 -28.05
C THR A 7 4.66 -5.69 -26.61
N ALA A 8 3.76 -4.81 -26.15
CA ALA A 8 3.57 -4.58 -24.72
C ALA A 8 3.27 -5.92 -23.98
N ALA A 9 3.52 -5.97 -22.67
CA ALA A 9 3.10 -7.13 -21.87
C ALA A 9 1.57 -7.28 -21.94
N SER A 10 1.06 -8.50 -22.17
CA SER A 10 -0.39 -8.71 -22.18
C SER A 10 -0.99 -8.43 -20.80
N ALA A 11 -2.27 -8.06 -20.76
CA ALA A 11 -2.95 -7.77 -19.50
C ALA A 11 -2.95 -8.99 -18.53
N GLU A 12 -3.02 -10.21 -19.09
CA GLU A 12 -2.95 -11.45 -18.32
C GLU A 12 -1.56 -11.62 -17.68
N VAL A 13 -0.49 -11.35 -18.43
CA VAL A 13 0.88 -11.41 -17.93
C VAL A 13 1.11 -10.34 -16.86
N VAL A 14 0.61 -9.12 -17.05
CA VAL A 14 0.67 -8.07 -16.02
C VAL A 14 -0.04 -8.53 -14.74
N ALA A 15 -1.26 -9.05 -14.84
CA ALA A 15 -2.02 -9.53 -13.68
C ALA A 15 -1.35 -10.74 -12.99
N GLU A 16 -0.72 -11.63 -13.76
CA GLU A 16 0.09 -12.74 -13.23
C GLU A 16 1.27 -12.21 -12.41
N VAL A 17 2.08 -11.33 -13.00
CA VAL A 17 3.30 -10.79 -12.38
C VAL A 17 2.99 -9.96 -11.14
N LEU A 18 1.90 -9.17 -11.15
CA LEU A 18 1.50 -8.40 -9.97
C LEU A 18 0.98 -9.29 -8.82
N ARG A 19 0.39 -10.44 -9.13
CA ARG A 19 -0.10 -11.39 -8.13
C ARG A 19 1.05 -12.18 -7.50
N ASP A 20 1.97 -12.66 -8.33
CA ASP A 20 3.15 -13.42 -7.91
C ASP A 20 4.37 -13.02 -8.77
N PRO A 21 5.18 -12.04 -8.31
CA PRO A 21 6.31 -11.57 -9.07
C PRO A 21 7.50 -12.54 -9.08
N ALA A 22 7.49 -13.61 -8.26
CA ALA A 22 8.67 -14.45 -8.04
C ALA A 22 9.19 -15.07 -9.36
N THR A 23 8.28 -15.54 -10.21
CA THR A 23 8.63 -16.16 -11.50
C THR A 23 9.25 -15.15 -12.47
N PHE A 24 8.72 -13.92 -12.53
CA PHE A 24 9.28 -12.85 -13.35
C PHE A 24 10.67 -12.42 -12.85
N LEU A 25 10.82 -12.24 -11.54
CA LEU A 25 12.09 -11.87 -10.92
C LEU A 25 13.16 -12.95 -11.13
N ALA A 26 12.80 -14.23 -11.01
CA ALA A 26 13.71 -15.35 -11.27
C ALA A 26 14.14 -15.39 -12.74
N ALA A 27 13.20 -15.19 -13.68
CA ALA A 27 13.51 -15.13 -15.11
C ALA A 27 14.44 -13.95 -15.45
N ALA A 28 14.21 -12.78 -14.84
CA ALA A 28 15.05 -11.60 -15.00
C ALA A 28 16.46 -11.80 -14.40
N ALA A 29 16.59 -12.53 -13.29
CA ALA A 29 17.87 -12.85 -12.67
C ALA A 29 18.73 -13.81 -13.51
N GLU A 30 18.10 -14.81 -14.14
CA GLU A 30 18.78 -15.74 -15.05
C GLU A 30 19.12 -15.08 -16.40
N ALA A 31 18.22 -14.23 -16.91
CA ALA A 31 18.37 -13.50 -18.17
C ALA A 31 18.73 -14.37 -19.39
N ALA A 32 18.34 -15.65 -19.40
CA ALA A 32 18.61 -16.58 -20.50
C ALA A 32 18.09 -16.05 -21.85
N PRO A 33 18.79 -16.24 -22.98
CA PRO A 33 18.36 -15.71 -24.28
C PRO A 33 16.88 -16.00 -24.59
N GLY A 34 16.11 -14.97 -24.93
CA GLY A 34 14.69 -15.06 -25.24
C GLY A 34 13.74 -15.02 -24.03
N TRP A 35 14.24 -14.92 -22.79
CA TRP A 35 13.39 -14.90 -21.58
C TRP A 35 12.32 -13.81 -21.58
N SER A 36 12.62 -12.65 -22.17
CA SER A 36 11.72 -11.49 -22.20
C SER A 36 10.55 -11.66 -23.16
N VAL A 37 10.60 -12.61 -24.11
CA VAL A 37 9.55 -12.78 -25.14
C VAL A 37 8.18 -13.01 -24.51
N ARG A 38 8.08 -13.86 -23.48
CA ARG A 38 6.82 -14.09 -22.74
C ARG A 38 6.28 -12.80 -22.11
N TYR A 39 7.17 -11.88 -21.76
CA TYR A 39 6.87 -10.65 -21.05
C TYR A 39 6.69 -9.45 -21.98
N GLY A 40 6.58 -9.66 -23.29
CA GLY A 40 6.48 -8.55 -24.27
C GLY A 40 7.83 -7.97 -24.68
N GLY A 41 8.89 -8.78 -24.66
CA GLY A 41 10.23 -8.32 -25.03
C GLY A 41 10.76 -7.21 -24.10
N PRO A 42 11.73 -6.41 -24.57
CA PRO A 42 12.35 -5.34 -23.77
C PRO A 42 11.35 -4.31 -23.23
N GLU A 43 10.41 -3.88 -24.07
CA GLU A 43 9.40 -2.87 -23.72
C GLU A 43 8.41 -3.38 -22.68
N GLY A 44 7.94 -4.62 -22.83
CA GLY A 44 7.06 -5.23 -21.83
C GLY A 44 7.76 -5.49 -20.49
N VAL A 45 9.06 -5.82 -20.50
CA VAL A 45 9.87 -5.89 -19.27
C VAL A 45 9.98 -4.52 -18.57
N ALA A 46 10.19 -3.44 -19.33
CA ALA A 46 10.20 -2.09 -18.77
C ALA A 46 8.84 -1.71 -18.17
N GLN A 47 7.75 -2.01 -18.86
CA GLN A 47 6.38 -1.79 -18.38
C GLN A 47 6.10 -2.56 -17.08
N LEU A 48 6.43 -3.86 -17.03
CA LEU A 48 6.22 -4.69 -15.85
C LEU A 48 7.06 -4.22 -14.66
N THR A 49 8.27 -3.73 -14.90
CA THR A 49 9.13 -3.16 -13.86
C THR A 49 8.49 -1.93 -13.22
N SER A 50 7.96 -1.00 -14.04
CA SER A 50 7.23 0.17 -13.54
C SER A 50 5.96 -0.22 -12.80
N ALA A 51 5.17 -1.16 -13.34
CA ALA A 51 3.95 -1.65 -12.70
C ALA A 51 4.23 -2.29 -11.33
N LEU A 52 5.32 -3.06 -11.20
CA LEU A 52 5.74 -3.62 -9.92
C LEU A 52 6.15 -2.54 -8.92
N HIS A 53 6.83 -1.49 -9.37
CA HIS A 53 7.20 -0.37 -8.49
C HIS A 53 5.97 0.35 -7.94
N GLU A 54 4.99 0.64 -8.79
CA GLU A 54 3.71 1.24 -8.39
C GLU A 54 2.93 0.32 -7.44
N HIS A 55 2.88 -0.98 -7.74
CA HIS A 55 2.21 -1.95 -6.90
C HIS A 55 2.85 -2.06 -5.51
N LEU A 56 4.18 -2.07 -5.43
CA LEU A 56 4.91 -2.07 -4.15
C LEU A 56 4.67 -0.78 -3.35
N ALA A 57 4.60 0.37 -4.01
CA ALA A 57 4.24 1.63 -3.35
C ALA A 57 2.82 1.56 -2.74
N GLN A 58 1.86 1.04 -3.51
CA GLN A 58 0.49 0.85 -3.03
C GLN A 58 0.42 -0.14 -1.85
N LEU A 59 1.10 -1.28 -1.95
CA LEU A 59 1.17 -2.26 -0.86
C LEU A 59 1.83 -1.68 0.39
N THR A 60 2.86 -0.85 0.23
CA THR A 60 3.53 -0.17 1.36
C THR A 60 2.55 0.79 2.06
N GLN A 61 1.78 1.56 1.29
CA GLN A 61 0.76 2.46 1.83
C GLN A 61 -0.33 1.67 2.57
N SER A 62 -0.86 0.61 1.96
CA SER A 62 -1.87 -0.26 2.58
C SER A 62 -1.33 -0.96 3.84
N ASN A 63 -0.07 -1.38 3.84
CA ASN A 63 0.58 -1.95 5.01
C ASN A 63 0.71 -0.93 6.15
N ALA A 64 1.08 0.32 5.85
CA ALA A 64 1.13 1.39 6.84
C ALA A 64 -0.26 1.65 7.47
N ALA A 65 -1.32 1.68 6.65
CA ALA A 65 -2.70 1.79 7.13
C ALA A 65 -3.09 0.60 8.02
N LEU A 66 -2.77 -0.63 7.60
CA LEU A 66 -3.00 -1.85 8.38
C LEU A 66 -2.28 -1.81 9.74
N ARG A 67 -1.02 -1.35 9.78
CA ARG A 67 -0.28 -1.17 11.04
C ARG A 67 -0.96 -0.17 11.97
N GLY A 68 -1.48 0.92 11.43
CA GLY A 68 -2.28 1.89 12.19
C GLY A 68 -3.57 1.27 12.76
N ALA A 69 -4.32 0.55 11.93
CA ALA A 69 -5.52 -0.16 12.35
C ALA A 69 -5.23 -1.22 13.44
N ALA A 70 -4.12 -1.95 13.31
CA ALA A 70 -3.67 -2.91 14.31
C ALA A 70 -3.35 -2.25 15.65
N VAL A 71 -2.69 -1.08 15.65
CA VAL A 71 -2.46 -0.29 16.88
C VAL A 71 -3.79 0.04 17.56
N LEU A 72 -4.75 0.57 16.81
CA LEU A 72 -6.05 0.97 17.36
C LEU A 72 -6.83 -0.23 17.89
N HIS A 73 -6.86 -1.34 17.14
CA HIS A 73 -7.48 -2.58 17.57
C HIS A 73 -6.87 -3.11 18.88
N LEU A 74 -5.54 -3.17 18.98
CA LEU A 74 -4.87 -3.61 20.20
C LEU A 74 -5.12 -2.65 21.38
N ALA A 75 -5.18 -1.34 21.13
CA ALA A 75 -5.48 -0.34 22.15
C ALA A 75 -6.91 -0.47 22.73
N THR A 76 -7.86 -1.09 22.03
CA THR A 76 -9.19 -1.39 22.59
C THR A 76 -9.15 -2.42 23.72
N HIS A 77 -8.09 -3.23 23.81
CA HIS A 77 -7.96 -4.28 24.80
C HIS A 77 -7.33 -3.74 26.09
N ARG A 78 -8.12 -3.56 27.15
CA ARG A 78 -7.69 -2.95 28.43
C ARG A 78 -6.47 -3.61 29.11
N LYS A 79 -6.12 -4.85 28.74
CA LYS A 79 -4.98 -5.57 29.31
C LYS A 79 -3.67 -5.39 28.53
N VAL A 80 -3.72 -4.78 27.34
CA VAL A 80 -2.54 -4.61 26.48
C VAL A 80 -1.94 -3.22 26.69
N GLN A 81 -0.72 -3.18 27.22
CA GLN A 81 -0.02 -1.91 27.44
C GLN A 81 0.59 -1.39 26.13
N LEU A 82 0.75 -0.07 26.01
CA LEU A 82 1.34 0.57 24.82
C LEU A 82 2.74 0.05 24.48
N LEU A 83 3.54 -0.29 25.49
CA LEU A 83 4.87 -0.88 25.27
C LEU A 83 4.77 -2.29 24.67
N THR A 84 3.77 -3.07 25.08
CA THR A 84 3.49 -4.39 24.51
C THR A 84 3.03 -4.27 23.06
N ILE A 85 2.15 -3.31 22.74
CA ILE A 85 1.73 -3.02 21.35
C ILE A 85 2.96 -2.68 20.49
N ALA A 86 3.84 -1.82 21.02
CA ALA A 86 5.07 -1.43 20.34
C ALA A 86 5.98 -2.63 20.03
N GLN A 87 6.15 -3.54 21.01
CA GLN A 87 6.93 -4.77 20.84
C GLN A 87 6.30 -5.71 19.81
N LEU A 88 4.99 -5.95 19.87
CA LEU A 88 4.27 -6.83 18.95
C LEU A 88 4.36 -6.37 17.49
N LEU A 89 4.37 -5.05 17.26
CA LEU A 89 4.37 -4.46 15.92
C LEU A 89 5.78 -4.03 15.44
N GLY A 90 6.81 -4.23 16.25
CA GLY A 90 8.18 -3.81 15.96
C GLY A 90 8.30 -2.30 15.73
N VAL A 91 7.59 -1.48 16.53
CA VAL A 91 7.64 -0.01 16.48
C VAL A 91 8.07 0.59 17.81
N THR A 92 8.32 1.89 17.84
CA THR A 92 8.52 2.62 19.09
C THR A 92 7.20 2.89 19.80
N LYS A 93 7.24 2.99 21.13
CA LYS A 93 6.09 3.44 21.93
C LYS A 93 5.59 4.83 21.50
N GLY A 94 6.50 5.71 21.05
CA GLY A 94 6.15 7.03 20.51
C GLY A 94 5.29 6.95 19.26
N ALA A 95 5.60 6.03 18.34
CA ALA A 95 4.80 5.79 17.13
C ALA A 95 3.38 5.29 17.48
N VAL A 96 3.26 4.39 18.45
CA VAL A 96 1.95 3.92 18.96
C VAL A 96 1.13 5.09 19.51
N ASN A 97 1.73 5.91 20.38
CA ASN A 97 1.09 7.11 20.93
C ASN A 97 0.66 8.10 19.84
N HIS A 98 1.50 8.30 18.82
CA HIS A 98 1.20 9.20 17.71
C HIS A 98 -0.05 8.74 16.94
N VAL A 99 -0.14 7.44 16.63
CA VAL A 99 -1.30 6.86 15.93
C VAL A 99 -2.59 7.02 16.75
N ILE A 100 -2.55 6.69 18.04
CA ILE A 100 -3.73 6.83 18.93
C ILE A 100 -4.18 8.28 18.99
N ARG A 101 -3.26 9.21 19.25
CA ARG A 101 -3.58 10.66 19.31
C ARG A 101 -4.13 11.18 17.99
N ARG A 102 -3.57 10.75 16.85
CA ARG A 102 -4.05 11.14 15.53
C ARG A 102 -5.49 10.66 15.28
N ALA A 103 -5.82 9.44 15.72
CA ALA A 103 -7.19 8.91 15.60
C ALA A 103 -8.18 9.68 16.48
N GLU A 104 -7.79 10.05 17.71
CA GLU A 104 -8.61 10.88 18.61
C GLU A 104 -8.90 12.28 18.03
N LEU A 105 -7.88 12.91 17.42
CA LEU A 105 -8.03 14.20 16.72
C LEU A 105 -8.92 14.06 15.47
N GLY A 106 -8.77 12.98 14.71
CA GLY A 106 -9.60 12.69 13.54
C GLY A 106 -11.07 12.50 13.90
N ALA A 107 -11.35 11.70 14.92
CA ALA A 107 -12.70 11.52 15.46
C ALA A 107 -13.30 12.85 15.93
N SER A 108 -12.51 13.70 16.60
CA SER A 108 -12.97 15.03 17.04
C SER A 108 -13.31 15.97 15.88
N SER A 109 -12.66 15.83 14.72
CA SER A 109 -12.91 16.65 13.53
C SER A 109 -14.16 16.23 12.74
N GLU A 110 -14.50 14.93 12.71
CA GLU A 110 -15.73 14.42 12.08
C GLU A 110 -17.00 14.90 12.82
N PHE A 111 -16.91 15.13 14.14
CA PHE A 111 -18.00 15.76 14.92
C PHE A 111 -17.98 17.30 14.91
N GLY A 112 -16.91 17.93 14.41
CA GLY A 112 -16.69 19.38 14.51
C GLY A 112 -17.39 20.22 13.44
N PHE A 113 -17.62 19.66 12.24
CA PHE A 113 -18.27 20.38 11.13
C PHE A 113 -19.78 20.15 11.04
N ALA A 114 -20.31 19.04 11.57
CA ALA A 114 -21.75 18.76 11.58
C ALA A 114 -22.57 19.75 12.44
N LYS A 115 -21.90 20.57 13.27
CA LYS A 115 -22.55 21.59 14.11
C LYS A 115 -22.69 22.97 13.43
N LEU A 116 -22.09 23.14 12.24
CA LEU A 116 -22.15 24.41 11.48
C LEU A 116 -23.19 24.39 10.34
N GLU A 117 -23.85 23.26 10.09
CA GLU A 117 -24.93 23.14 9.10
C GLU A 117 -26.35 23.18 9.71
N ALA A 118 -26.48 23.50 10.99
CA ALA A 118 -27.79 23.82 11.55
C ALA A 118 -28.17 25.25 11.11
N PRO A 119 -29.27 25.44 10.34
CA PRO A 119 -29.69 26.75 9.85
C PRO A 119 -30.06 27.75 10.96
N ASP A 120 -30.08 27.34 12.23
CA ASP A 120 -30.40 28.19 13.38
C ASP A 120 -29.16 28.80 14.06
N ALA A 121 -27.94 28.54 13.57
CA ALA A 121 -26.70 29.00 14.22
C ALA A 121 -26.32 30.47 13.90
N TRP A 122 -27.15 31.20 13.15
CA TRP A 122 -26.88 32.60 12.77
C TRP A 122 -27.68 33.62 13.57
N ASP A 123 -28.63 33.20 14.40
CA ASP A 123 -29.42 34.10 15.24
C ASP A 123 -29.40 33.67 16.71
N SER A 124 -28.37 34.10 17.45
CA SER A 124 -28.40 34.50 18.88
C SER A 124 -27.07 35.11 19.31
#